data_AF-A0A1I8F1X6-F1
#
_entry.id   AF-A0A1I8F1X6-F1
#
_cell.length_a   1.000
_cell.length_b   1.000
_cell.length_c   1.000
_cell.angle_alpha   90.00
_cell.angle_beta   90.00
_cell.angle_gamma   90.00
#
_symmetry.space_group_name_H-M   'P 1'
#
loop_
_entity.id
_entity.type
_entity.pdbx_description
1 polymer ?
#
loop_
_entity_poly.entity_id
_entity_poly.type
_entity_poly.pdbx_seq_one_letter_code
_entity_poly.pdbx_strand_id
1 'polypeptide(L)'
;MYESWESLRKRIYDRFRNTADRCWQRSVLHAYPPDVGRQVAACTVKSLYDSVINRNNSVCLDTQQEVAWTMEAICYGLTLPFSRASPADTDETVSRASRIYCHWLGIMLLPEAELRDEVTIPRMLKEDPNLYCRRMLAHLFNVFVPRRDLTGGGRSAAQFGASQPSLTSALVDRGGSGGGGSVGGGSSAGNILGSGGGGAVADDGLRYQLTVCKNVLLKCVEITEKSRIITPETWETILEFLLIVNDVILTEPRDSKEQYHWAEQCKRVIDVLMRTWLLACRNHFPRPPLWKTFRELLAGWRHHEEVAAKWGDAVRELTESLLGGAKRSPHQLVCSELGQETVRQAWFRVLHLMPSPADLCSPVIQSSAVSSSSADILSRRHPVEDSAARS
;
A
#
# COMPACT_ATOMS: atom_id res chain seq x y z
N MET A 1 -15.18 11.77 -22.63
CA MET A 1 -14.43 10.57 -23.08
C MET A 1 -14.40 9.48 -22.01
N TYR A 2 -13.85 9.75 -20.81
CA TYR A 2 -13.77 8.73 -19.74
C TYR A 2 -15.10 8.41 -19.04
N GLU A 3 -16.14 9.21 -19.26
CA GLU A 3 -17.44 9.04 -18.56
C GLU A 3 -18.13 7.70 -18.86
N SER A 4 -17.96 7.17 -20.08
CA SER A 4 -18.60 5.92 -20.52
C SER A 4 -17.93 4.64 -20.02
N TRP A 5 -16.73 4.73 -19.42
CA TRP A 5 -16.03 3.54 -18.90
C TRP A 5 -16.43 3.25 -17.46
N GLU A 6 -16.36 2.02 -17.00
CA GLU A 6 -16.58 1.73 -15.58
C GLU A 6 -15.30 2.02 -14.78
N SER A 7 -15.43 2.65 -13.61
CA SER A 7 -14.28 2.87 -12.74
C SER A 7 -13.95 1.59 -11.98
N LEU A 8 -12.66 1.27 -11.90
CA LEU A 8 -12.16 0.13 -11.14
C LEU A 8 -11.85 0.50 -9.69
N ARG A 9 -12.07 1.75 -9.29
CA ARG A 9 -11.68 2.27 -7.97
C ARG A 9 -12.09 1.30 -6.86
N LYS A 10 -13.40 1.03 -6.71
CA LYS A 10 -13.92 0.11 -5.67
C LYS A 10 -13.24 -1.26 -5.71
N ARG A 11 -13.11 -1.87 -6.89
CA ARG A 11 -12.46 -3.18 -7.07
C ARG A 11 -10.99 -3.18 -6.64
N ILE A 12 -10.26 -2.11 -6.91
CA ILE A 12 -8.86 -1.96 -6.50
C ILE A 12 -8.79 -1.87 -4.96
N TYR A 13 -9.62 -1.03 -4.33
CA TYR A 13 -9.67 -1.00 -2.86
C TYR A 13 -10.09 -2.36 -2.29
N ASP A 14 -11.06 -3.04 -2.87
CA ASP A 14 -11.48 -4.36 -2.38
C ASP A 14 -10.32 -5.37 -2.49
N ARG A 15 -9.56 -5.35 -3.59
CA ARG A 15 -8.41 -6.26 -3.81
C ARG A 15 -7.26 -6.05 -2.81
N PHE A 16 -6.93 -4.80 -2.50
CA PHE A 16 -5.75 -4.45 -1.68
C PHE A 16 -6.08 -4.13 -0.21
N ARG A 17 -7.32 -3.70 0.09
CA ARG A 17 -7.74 -3.22 1.42
C ARG A 17 -8.74 -4.14 2.11
N ASN A 18 -9.62 -4.84 1.39
CA ASN A 18 -10.59 -5.76 2.01
C ASN A 18 -10.02 -7.18 2.12
N THR A 19 -9.47 -7.46 3.30
CA THR A 19 -8.81 -8.72 3.69
C THR A 19 -9.76 -9.91 3.88
N ALA A 20 -11.08 -9.71 3.79
CA ALA A 20 -12.08 -10.71 4.20
C ALA A 20 -12.32 -11.80 3.14
N ASP A 21 -12.17 -11.49 1.84
CA ASP A 21 -12.58 -12.41 0.75
C ASP A 21 -11.46 -13.30 0.22
N ARG A 22 -10.23 -13.23 0.76
CA ARG A 22 -9.11 -14.09 0.33
C ARG A 22 -8.35 -14.64 1.53
N CYS A 23 -8.41 -15.96 1.70
CA CYS A 23 -7.72 -16.73 2.75
C CYS A 23 -6.22 -16.40 2.90
N TRP A 24 -5.56 -15.97 1.82
CA TRP A 24 -4.12 -15.68 1.80
C TRP A 24 -3.73 -14.29 2.35
N GLN A 25 -4.68 -13.35 2.47
CA GLN A 25 -4.40 -12.00 2.95
C GLN A 25 -4.66 -11.83 4.44
N ARG A 26 -5.56 -12.65 5.01
CA ARG A 26 -5.83 -12.69 6.45
C ARG A 26 -5.12 -13.89 7.06
N SER A 27 -3.89 -13.67 7.52
CA SER A 27 -3.12 -14.70 8.20
C SER A 27 -3.89 -15.29 9.38
N VAL A 28 -3.81 -16.61 9.54
CA VAL A 28 -4.34 -17.33 10.72
C VAL A 28 -3.78 -16.74 12.03
N LEU A 29 -2.62 -16.10 11.99
CA LEU A 29 -2.00 -15.41 13.13
C LEU A 29 -2.86 -14.27 13.71
N HIS A 30 -3.83 -13.74 12.96
CA HIS A 30 -4.82 -12.79 13.50
C HIS A 30 -5.86 -13.44 14.41
N ALA A 31 -6.01 -14.78 14.41
CA ALA A 31 -6.89 -15.50 15.31
C ALA A 31 -6.24 -15.79 16.68
N TYR A 32 -4.93 -15.61 16.79
CA TYR A 32 -4.17 -15.77 18.03
C TYR A 32 -4.09 -14.45 18.81
N PRO A 33 -3.78 -14.51 20.12
CA PRO A 33 -3.40 -13.32 20.88
C PRO A 33 -2.28 -12.55 20.16
N PRO A 34 -2.30 -11.20 20.17
CA PRO A 34 -1.41 -10.38 19.36
C PRO A 34 0.08 -10.62 19.64
N ASP A 35 0.43 -10.98 20.89
CA ASP A 35 1.82 -11.29 21.26
C ASP A 35 2.31 -12.58 20.63
N VAL A 36 1.46 -13.62 20.61
CA VAL A 36 1.76 -14.92 20.01
C VAL A 36 1.90 -14.78 18.50
N GLY A 37 0.93 -14.11 17.84
CA GLY A 37 0.98 -13.88 16.40
C GLY A 37 2.23 -13.09 15.99
N ARG A 38 2.56 -12.03 16.74
CA ARG A 38 3.76 -11.22 16.51
C ARG A 38 5.04 -12.04 16.65
N GLN A 39 5.18 -12.81 17.71
CA GLN A 39 6.39 -13.59 17.96
C GLN A 39 6.59 -14.67 16.90
N VAL A 40 5.53 -15.41 16.55
CA VAL A 40 5.58 -16.43 15.50
C VAL A 40 6.01 -15.81 14.18
N ALA A 41 5.36 -14.72 13.75
CA ALA A 41 5.72 -14.05 12.51
C ALA A 41 7.16 -13.51 12.53
N ALA A 42 7.59 -12.88 13.63
CA ALA A 42 8.94 -12.34 13.76
C ALA A 42 10.02 -13.45 13.67
N CYS A 43 9.82 -14.56 14.37
CA CYS A 43 10.74 -15.70 14.34
C CYS A 43 10.78 -16.35 12.95
N THR A 44 9.62 -16.64 12.35
CA THR A 44 9.52 -17.24 11.02
C THR A 44 10.17 -16.36 9.95
N VAL A 45 9.86 -15.05 9.94
CA VAL A 45 10.44 -14.09 9.00
C VAL A 45 11.94 -13.97 9.20
N LYS A 46 12.44 -14.00 10.45
CA LYS A 46 13.88 -13.96 10.73
C LYS A 46 14.60 -15.20 10.19
N SER A 47 14.12 -16.40 10.51
CA SER A 47 14.72 -17.65 10.00
C SER A 47 14.70 -17.71 8.48
N LEU A 48 13.59 -17.27 7.86
CA LEU A 48 13.49 -17.22 6.41
C LEU A 48 14.43 -16.18 5.79
N TYR A 49 14.57 -15.02 6.43
CA TYR A 49 15.52 -13.99 6.00
C TYR A 49 16.95 -14.52 6.02
N ASP A 50 17.33 -15.23 7.08
CA ASP A 50 18.66 -15.81 7.18
C ASP A 50 18.89 -16.91 6.12
N SER A 51 17.85 -17.68 5.79
CA SER A 51 17.92 -18.69 4.71
C SER A 51 18.03 -18.06 3.32
N VAL A 52 17.18 -17.08 3.01
CA VAL A 52 17.03 -16.52 1.66
C VAL A 52 18.07 -15.44 1.37
N ILE A 53 18.29 -14.52 2.31
CA ILE A 53 19.15 -13.35 2.12
C ILE A 53 20.58 -13.64 2.60
N ASN A 54 20.74 -14.22 3.80
CA ASN A 54 22.05 -14.58 4.34
C ASN A 54 22.57 -15.94 3.85
N ARG A 55 21.79 -16.65 3.01
CA ARG A 55 22.15 -17.93 2.37
C ARG A 55 22.66 -18.99 3.35
N ASN A 56 22.08 -19.03 4.56
CA ASN A 56 22.42 -20.08 5.54
C ASN A 56 21.72 -21.42 5.25
N ASN A 57 20.81 -21.45 4.25
CA ASN A 57 20.06 -22.63 3.79
C ASN A 57 19.38 -23.41 4.92
N SER A 58 18.94 -22.73 5.98
CA SER A 58 18.30 -23.34 7.15
C SER A 58 16.83 -23.72 6.93
N VAL A 59 16.19 -23.17 5.89
CA VAL A 59 14.77 -23.37 5.59
C VAL A 59 14.61 -23.87 4.15
N CYS A 60 13.93 -25.01 3.99
CA CYS A 60 13.52 -25.56 2.69
C CYS A 60 11.99 -25.47 2.55
N LEU A 61 11.50 -25.02 1.40
CA LEU A 61 10.07 -24.86 1.10
C LEU A 61 9.75 -25.66 -0.16
N ASP A 62 9.30 -26.90 0.02
CA ASP A 62 9.14 -27.87 -1.08
C ASP A 62 7.68 -28.01 -1.52
N THR A 63 6.75 -27.82 -0.59
CA THR A 63 5.32 -28.02 -0.85
C THR A 63 4.57 -26.70 -1.06
N GLN A 64 3.47 -26.77 -1.79
CA GLN A 64 2.56 -25.64 -1.95
C GLN A 64 2.04 -25.12 -0.61
N GLN A 65 1.80 -26.00 0.36
CA GLN A 65 1.29 -25.64 1.69
C GLN A 65 2.33 -24.87 2.52
N GLU A 66 3.60 -25.27 2.47
CA GLU A 66 4.69 -24.57 3.17
C GLU A 66 4.90 -23.17 2.62
N VAL A 67 4.90 -23.01 1.29
CA VAL A 67 5.00 -21.69 0.63
C VAL A 67 3.80 -20.83 0.99
N ALA A 68 2.59 -21.40 0.93
CA ALA A 68 1.34 -20.73 1.30
C ALA A 68 1.38 -20.18 2.73
N TRP A 69 1.65 -21.04 3.71
CA TRP A 69 1.71 -20.66 5.12
C TRP A 69 2.82 -19.63 5.38
N THR A 70 3.97 -19.80 4.72
CA THR A 70 5.08 -18.85 4.82
C THR A 70 4.69 -17.47 4.28
N MET A 71 4.01 -17.41 3.13
CA MET A 71 3.50 -16.14 2.59
C MET A 71 2.46 -15.48 3.52
N GLU A 72 1.61 -16.27 4.20
CA GLU A 72 0.70 -15.74 5.23
C GLU A 72 1.46 -15.17 6.42
N ALA A 73 2.50 -15.85 6.91
CA ALA A 73 3.34 -15.37 8.01
C ALA A 73 4.09 -14.08 7.63
N ILE A 74 4.63 -13.99 6.41
CA ILE A 74 5.22 -12.76 5.88
C ILE A 74 4.15 -11.66 5.77
N CYS A 75 2.95 -11.97 5.27
CA CYS A 75 1.86 -11.00 5.16
C CYS A 75 1.51 -10.41 6.53
N TYR A 76 1.35 -11.26 7.56
CA TYR A 76 1.15 -10.80 8.94
C TYR A 76 2.34 -9.97 9.44
N GLY A 77 3.58 -10.42 9.18
CA GLY A 77 4.79 -9.69 9.53
C GLY A 77 4.82 -8.28 8.94
N LEU A 78 4.37 -8.12 7.69
CA LEU A 78 4.18 -6.81 7.04
C LEU A 78 3.06 -5.98 7.67
N THR A 79 2.17 -6.56 8.48
CA THR A 79 1.13 -5.85 9.27
C THR A 79 1.55 -5.51 10.70
N LEU A 80 2.81 -5.73 11.09
CA LEU A 80 3.32 -5.31 12.40
C LEU A 80 3.74 -3.82 12.45
N PRO A 81 3.59 -3.11 13.59
CA PRO A 81 4.08 -1.74 13.76
C PRO A 81 5.56 -1.61 13.36
N PHE A 82 5.97 -0.44 12.84
CA PHE A 82 7.38 -0.11 12.54
C PHE A 82 8.18 0.21 13.83
N SER A 83 7.96 -0.59 14.87
CA SER A 83 8.40 -0.33 16.24
C SER A 83 9.80 -0.89 16.49
N ARG A 84 10.72 0.02 16.85
CA ARG A 84 12.01 -0.33 17.47
C ARG A 84 11.76 -0.89 18.87
N ALA A 85 11.78 -2.22 19.00
CA ALA A 85 11.80 -2.87 20.32
C ALA A 85 13.14 -2.64 21.05
N SER A 86 14.23 -2.43 20.32
CA SER A 86 15.56 -2.11 20.88
C SER A 86 16.47 -1.44 19.83
N PRO A 87 17.32 -0.46 20.19
CA PRO A 87 18.29 0.17 19.29
C PRO A 87 19.34 -0.78 18.69
N ALA A 88 19.51 -1.98 19.24
CA ALA A 88 20.52 -2.94 18.82
C ALA A 88 20.05 -3.93 17.74
N ASP A 89 18.74 -4.06 17.51
CA ASP A 89 18.16 -4.94 16.48
C ASP A 89 17.82 -4.10 15.23
N THR A 90 18.82 -3.90 14.37
CA THR A 90 18.73 -3.02 13.19
C THR A 90 17.83 -3.55 12.06
N ASP A 91 17.43 -4.82 12.09
CA ASP A 91 16.55 -5.42 11.08
C ASP A 91 15.20 -5.82 11.69
N GLU A 92 14.25 -4.90 11.72
CA GLU A 92 12.88 -5.16 12.16
C GLU A 92 12.14 -6.13 11.20
N THR A 93 11.11 -6.81 11.72
CA THR A 93 10.33 -7.83 10.99
C THR A 93 9.78 -7.33 9.65
N VAL A 94 9.31 -6.08 9.57
CA VAL A 94 8.73 -5.52 8.34
C VAL A 94 9.79 -5.35 7.24
N SER A 95 11.00 -4.86 7.54
CA SER A 95 12.07 -4.79 6.52
C SER A 95 12.48 -6.17 6.07
N ARG A 96 12.69 -7.13 7.00
CA ARG A 96 13.05 -8.51 6.64
C ARG A 96 12.00 -9.12 5.70
N ALA A 97 10.73 -9.00 6.05
CA ALA A 97 9.60 -9.45 5.24
C ALA A 97 9.58 -8.81 3.84
N SER A 98 9.77 -7.49 3.76
CA SER A 98 9.81 -6.78 2.48
C SER A 98 10.99 -7.21 1.61
N ARG A 99 12.17 -7.42 2.21
CA ARG A 99 13.39 -7.85 1.50
C ARG A 99 13.26 -9.26 0.96
N ILE A 100 12.63 -10.17 1.71
CA ILE A 100 12.31 -11.53 1.24
C ILE A 100 11.44 -11.45 -0.02
N TYR A 101 10.33 -10.69 0.01
CA TYR A 101 9.50 -10.53 -1.18
C TYR A 101 10.20 -9.82 -2.33
N CYS A 102 10.99 -8.77 -2.08
CA CYS A 102 11.78 -8.11 -3.12
C CYS A 102 12.82 -9.06 -3.76
N HIS A 103 13.38 -10.00 -2.99
CA HIS A 103 14.27 -11.04 -3.49
C HIS A 103 13.51 -12.08 -4.32
N TRP A 104 12.40 -12.60 -3.81
CA TRP A 104 11.55 -13.56 -4.52
C TRP A 104 10.96 -12.98 -5.82
N LEU A 105 10.59 -11.69 -5.83
CA LEU A 105 10.19 -10.99 -7.05
C LEU A 105 11.32 -10.87 -8.08
N GLY A 106 12.58 -11.06 -7.67
CA GLY A 106 13.72 -11.19 -8.56
C GLY A 106 13.59 -12.33 -9.57
N ILE A 107 12.72 -13.31 -9.31
CA ILE A 107 12.34 -14.34 -10.28
C ILE A 107 11.85 -13.78 -11.62
N MET A 108 11.24 -12.59 -11.61
CA MET A 108 10.75 -11.94 -12.82
C MET A 108 11.90 -11.41 -13.70
N LEU A 109 13.12 -11.34 -13.16
CA LEU A 109 14.28 -10.73 -13.78
C LEU A 109 15.31 -11.75 -14.27
N LEU A 110 15.35 -12.94 -13.65
CA LEU A 110 16.39 -13.93 -13.91
C LEU A 110 16.17 -14.66 -15.24
N PRO A 111 17.24 -14.92 -16.02
CA PRO A 111 17.21 -15.88 -17.12
C PRO A 111 16.87 -17.29 -16.63
N GLU A 112 16.25 -18.11 -17.48
CA GLU A 112 15.82 -19.48 -17.11
C GLU A 112 16.99 -20.37 -16.65
N ALA A 113 18.19 -20.16 -17.19
CA ALA A 113 19.40 -20.89 -16.79
C ALA A 113 19.80 -20.60 -15.33
N GLU A 114 19.87 -19.32 -14.94
CA GLU A 114 20.22 -18.91 -13.57
C GLU A 114 19.12 -19.28 -12.58
N LEU A 115 17.86 -19.25 -13.01
CA LEU A 115 16.73 -19.61 -12.17
C LEU A 115 16.75 -21.07 -11.73
N ARG A 116 17.28 -21.98 -12.55
CA ARG A 116 17.36 -23.42 -12.22
C ARG A 116 18.28 -23.66 -11.01
N ASP A 117 19.40 -22.96 -10.95
CA ASP A 117 20.41 -23.12 -9.90
C ASP A 117 20.11 -22.31 -8.63
N GLU A 118 19.17 -21.37 -8.67
CA GLU A 118 18.84 -20.51 -7.53
C GLU A 118 18.04 -21.26 -6.45
N VAL A 119 18.72 -21.71 -5.38
CA VAL A 119 18.12 -22.49 -4.28
C VAL A 119 17.26 -21.63 -3.34
N THR A 120 17.49 -20.32 -3.30
CA THR A 120 16.78 -19.40 -2.36
C THR A 120 15.33 -19.09 -2.78
N ILE A 121 14.95 -19.44 -4.01
CA ILE A 121 13.60 -19.23 -4.55
C ILE A 121 12.88 -20.58 -4.56
N PRO A 122 11.75 -20.74 -3.84
CA PRO A 122 11.00 -21.98 -3.81
C PRO A 122 10.52 -22.43 -5.20
N ARG A 123 10.48 -23.74 -5.44
CA ARG A 123 10.08 -24.32 -6.74
C ARG A 123 8.71 -23.82 -7.21
N MET A 124 7.74 -23.72 -6.31
CA MET A 124 6.38 -23.24 -6.64
C MET A 124 6.39 -21.84 -7.27
N LEU A 125 7.30 -20.96 -6.82
CA LEU A 125 7.42 -19.62 -7.40
C LEU A 125 7.97 -19.68 -8.83
N LYS A 126 8.89 -20.63 -9.11
CA LYS A 126 9.46 -20.88 -10.45
C LYS A 126 8.42 -21.40 -11.43
N GLU A 127 7.44 -22.17 -10.96
CA GLU A 127 6.38 -22.75 -11.80
C GLU A 127 5.36 -21.71 -12.30
N ASP A 128 4.97 -20.73 -11.47
CA ASP A 128 4.11 -19.62 -11.89
C ASP A 128 4.56 -18.25 -11.33
N PRO A 129 5.62 -17.64 -11.90
CA PRO A 129 6.19 -16.39 -11.41
C PRO A 129 5.16 -15.24 -11.37
N ASN A 130 4.26 -15.20 -12.34
CA ASN A 130 3.27 -14.12 -12.50
C ASN A 130 2.16 -14.19 -11.44
N LEU A 131 1.67 -15.38 -11.10
CA LEU A 131 0.71 -15.57 -10.01
C LEU A 131 1.30 -15.11 -8.67
N TYR A 132 2.52 -15.56 -8.36
CA TYR A 132 3.16 -15.22 -7.10
C TYR A 132 3.58 -13.75 -7.03
N CYS A 133 4.00 -13.14 -8.15
CA CYS A 133 4.25 -11.70 -8.23
C CYS A 133 3.00 -10.90 -7.82
N ARG A 134 1.83 -11.21 -8.40
CA ARG A 134 0.56 -10.55 -8.05
C ARG A 134 0.18 -10.72 -6.59
N ARG A 135 0.43 -11.90 -6.00
CA ARG A 135 0.18 -12.17 -4.57
C ARG A 135 1.13 -11.36 -3.68
N MET A 136 2.43 -11.36 -3.99
CA MET A 136 3.44 -10.61 -3.24
C MET A 136 3.15 -9.10 -3.25
N LEU A 137 2.77 -8.53 -4.40
CA LEU A 137 2.36 -7.12 -4.50
C LEU A 137 1.17 -6.79 -3.59
N ALA A 138 0.18 -7.68 -3.51
CA ALA A 138 -0.95 -7.50 -2.61
C ALA A 138 -0.51 -7.45 -1.14
N HIS A 139 0.45 -8.28 -0.72
CA HIS A 139 0.97 -8.26 0.65
C HIS A 139 1.86 -7.04 0.91
N LEU A 140 2.70 -6.66 -0.07
CA LEU A 140 3.60 -5.50 0.01
C LEU A 140 2.85 -4.17 0.13
N PHE A 141 1.58 -4.11 -0.28
CA PHE A 141 0.73 -2.93 -0.04
C PHE A 141 0.70 -2.51 1.44
N ASN A 142 0.77 -3.47 2.37
CA ASN A 142 0.77 -3.19 3.81
C ASN A 142 1.94 -2.32 4.29
N VAL A 143 3.04 -2.25 3.52
CA VAL A 143 4.19 -1.37 3.82
C VAL A 143 3.81 0.12 3.67
N PHE A 144 2.88 0.43 2.77
CA PHE A 144 2.49 1.81 2.46
C PHE A 144 1.39 2.34 3.38
N VAL A 145 0.75 1.45 4.14
CA VAL A 145 -0.31 1.85 5.09
C VAL A 145 0.34 2.55 6.30
N PRO A 146 -0.03 3.81 6.58
CA PRO A 146 0.45 4.54 7.76
C PRO A 146 0.05 3.83 9.04
N ARG A 147 0.99 3.72 9.99
CA ARG A 147 0.74 3.16 11.32
C ARG A 147 1.01 4.26 12.31
N ARG A 148 -0.04 4.87 12.84
CA ARG A 148 0.13 5.79 13.96
C ARG A 148 0.54 4.94 15.16
N ASP A 149 1.75 5.18 15.67
CA ASP A 149 2.26 4.44 16.80
C ASP A 149 1.26 4.50 17.96
N LEU A 150 0.94 3.33 18.52
CA LEU A 150 0.01 3.16 19.65
C LEU A 150 0.49 3.82 20.95
N THR A 151 1.53 4.65 20.90
CA THR A 151 2.15 5.33 22.04
C THR A 151 1.61 6.74 22.27
N GLY A 152 0.83 7.30 21.35
CA GLY A 152 0.13 8.58 21.53
C GLY A 152 -1.35 8.35 21.85
N GLY A 153 -1.79 8.71 23.06
CA GLY A 153 -3.20 8.65 23.48
C GLY A 153 -4.11 9.42 22.53
N GLY A 154 -4.72 8.71 21.60
CA GLY A 154 -5.69 9.21 20.63
C GLY A 154 -6.38 8.01 20.00
N ARG A 155 -7.61 7.74 20.43
CA ARG A 155 -8.44 6.60 20.00
C ARG A 155 -8.51 6.54 18.46
N SER A 156 -7.76 5.63 17.84
CA SER A 156 -8.10 5.07 16.52
C SER A 156 -7.29 3.80 16.22
N ALA A 157 -7.54 2.76 16.99
CA ALA A 157 -7.18 1.38 16.63
C ALA A 157 -8.31 0.45 17.07
N ALA A 158 -9.52 0.76 16.59
CA ALA A 158 -10.70 -0.12 16.66
C ALA A 158 -11.72 0.32 15.61
N GLN A 159 -11.33 0.35 14.33
CA GLN A 159 -12.33 0.41 13.25
C GLN A 159 -11.93 -0.34 11.98
N PHE A 160 -11.11 -1.37 12.10
CA PHE A 160 -10.91 -2.36 11.05
C PHE A 160 -10.73 -3.74 11.68
N GLY A 161 -11.81 -4.53 11.71
CA GLY A 161 -11.77 -5.93 12.09
C GLY A 161 -12.93 -6.40 12.97
N ALA A 162 -13.93 -7.00 12.32
CA ALA A 162 -14.92 -7.93 12.87
C ALA A 162 -15.92 -7.40 13.92
N SER A 163 -17.12 -7.06 13.44
CA SER A 163 -18.34 -7.44 14.16
C SER A 163 -18.35 -8.96 14.27
N GLN A 164 -17.86 -9.51 15.38
CA GLN A 164 -18.20 -10.87 15.79
C GLN A 164 -19.68 -10.87 16.21
N PRO A 165 -20.52 -11.80 15.71
CA PRO A 165 -21.76 -12.12 16.40
C PRO A 165 -21.37 -12.85 17.69
N SER A 166 -21.58 -12.21 18.84
CA SER A 166 -21.38 -12.80 20.15
C SER A 166 -22.32 -13.99 20.33
N LEU A 167 -21.81 -15.21 20.18
CA LEU A 167 -22.46 -16.41 20.69
C LEU A 167 -22.09 -16.59 22.16
N THR A 168 -22.65 -15.75 23.04
CA THR A 168 -22.72 -16.04 24.48
C THR A 168 -23.95 -15.35 25.10
N SER A 169 -25.09 -16.03 25.04
CA SER A 169 -26.15 -15.84 26.03
C SER A 169 -26.81 -17.18 26.29
N ALA A 170 -26.50 -17.77 27.44
CA ALA A 170 -27.49 -18.36 28.33
C ALA A 170 -26.80 -18.90 29.59
N LEU A 171 -27.35 -18.48 30.75
CA LEU A 171 -27.22 -19.08 32.09
C LEU A 171 -25.91 -18.76 32.83
N VAL A 172 -25.96 -17.87 33.81
CA VAL A 172 -26.43 -18.17 35.18
C VAL A 172 -26.71 -16.86 35.91
N ASP A 173 -27.92 -16.81 36.47
CA ASP A 173 -28.44 -15.82 37.40
C ASP A 173 -27.91 -16.08 38.82
N ARG A 174 -27.40 -15.05 39.52
CA ARG A 174 -27.46 -14.91 41.00
C ARG A 174 -26.79 -13.62 41.53
N GLY A 175 -27.65 -12.65 41.89
CA GLY A 175 -27.82 -12.14 43.28
C GLY A 175 -26.73 -11.33 44.01
N GLY A 176 -27.15 -10.15 44.52
CA GLY A 176 -26.63 -9.47 45.74
C GLY A 176 -25.77 -8.23 45.46
N SER A 177 -26.19 -6.97 45.67
CA SER A 177 -26.66 -6.21 46.85
C SER A 177 -25.55 -5.65 47.76
N GLY A 178 -25.61 -4.32 47.99
CA GLY A 178 -24.86 -3.53 48.99
C GLY A 178 -23.63 -2.79 48.42
N GLY A 179 -23.36 -1.50 48.62
CA GLY A 179 -23.96 -0.47 49.48
C GLY A 179 -22.84 0.45 50.01
N GLY A 180 -22.93 1.75 49.75
CA GLY A 180 -22.43 2.84 50.60
C GLY A 180 -20.94 3.26 50.54
N GLY A 181 -20.71 4.58 50.65
CA GLY A 181 -19.47 5.14 51.21
C GLY A 181 -18.84 6.28 50.40
N SER A 182 -18.77 7.46 51.01
CA SER A 182 -18.35 8.73 50.42
C SER A 182 -17.12 9.31 51.17
N VAL A 183 -16.46 10.28 50.52
CA VAL A 183 -15.62 11.39 51.05
C VAL A 183 -14.11 11.21 51.33
N GLY A 184 -13.34 12.19 50.81
CA GLY A 184 -12.02 12.68 51.29
C GLY A 184 -10.90 12.50 50.26
N GLY A 185 -10.24 13.49 49.66
CA GLY A 185 -9.84 14.82 50.14
C GLY A 185 -8.32 14.81 50.39
N GLY A 186 -7.51 15.48 49.55
CA GLY A 186 -6.08 15.67 49.84
C GLY A 186 -5.17 15.88 48.63
N SER A 187 -4.85 17.14 48.36
CA SER A 187 -3.79 17.60 47.45
C SER A 187 -2.41 17.11 47.90
N SER A 188 -1.53 16.82 46.94
CA SER A 188 -0.09 17.12 47.06
C SER A 188 0.57 17.18 45.70
N ALA A 189 1.22 18.31 45.46
CA ALA A 189 2.02 18.63 44.29
C ALA A 189 3.26 17.72 44.24
N GLY A 190 3.50 17.15 43.06
CA GLY A 190 4.73 16.44 42.73
C GLY A 190 5.05 16.71 41.26
N ASN A 191 5.84 17.75 41.02
CA ASN A 191 6.51 18.00 39.75
C ASN A 191 7.32 16.75 39.37
N ILE A 192 6.95 16.06 38.29
CA ILE A 192 7.86 15.17 37.57
C ILE A 192 7.93 15.65 36.13
N LEU A 193 9.03 16.35 35.85
CA LEU A 193 9.55 16.56 34.49
C LEU A 193 9.76 15.18 33.85
N GLY A 194 8.82 14.77 33.00
CA GLY A 194 8.81 13.48 32.31
C GLY A 194 8.97 13.65 30.80
N SER A 195 10.21 13.94 30.39
CA SER A 195 10.89 13.46 29.18
C SER A 195 10.13 13.41 27.84
N GLY A 196 10.51 14.32 26.93
CA GLY A 196 10.16 14.31 25.51
C GLY A 196 10.80 13.17 24.71
N GLY A 197 10.47 11.92 25.04
CA GLY A 197 10.93 10.72 24.34
C GLY A 197 10.00 10.22 23.21
N GLY A 198 8.73 10.65 23.19
CA GLY A 198 7.74 10.14 22.23
C GLY A 198 7.93 10.62 20.78
N GLY A 199 8.51 11.82 20.58
CA GLY A 199 8.67 12.40 19.25
C GLY A 199 9.80 11.78 18.42
N ALA A 200 10.90 11.38 19.06
CA ALA A 200 12.05 10.80 18.36
C ALA A 200 11.77 9.37 17.87
N VAL A 201 11.02 8.58 18.64
CA VAL A 201 10.68 7.19 18.29
C VAL A 201 9.68 7.15 17.12
N ALA A 202 8.74 8.11 17.05
CA ALA A 202 7.80 8.23 15.94
C ALA A 202 8.49 8.67 14.63
N ASP A 203 9.42 9.62 14.68
CA ASP A 203 10.23 10.06 13.53
C ASP A 203 11.13 8.93 12.99
N ASP A 204 11.70 8.10 13.89
CA ASP A 204 12.47 6.91 13.50
C ASP A 204 11.63 5.86 12.76
N GLY A 205 10.40 5.59 13.24
CA GLY A 205 9.47 4.64 12.62
C GLY A 205 9.03 5.08 11.22
N LEU A 206 8.79 6.38 11.05
CA LEU A 206 8.43 6.95 9.74
C LEU A 206 9.59 6.85 8.75
N ARG A 207 10.79 7.28 9.12
CA ARG A 207 11.97 7.22 8.23
C ARG A 207 12.26 5.79 7.79
N TYR A 208 12.05 4.85 8.70
CA TYR A 208 12.13 3.43 8.39
C TYR A 208 11.07 3.00 7.38
N GLN A 209 9.79 3.34 7.61
CA GLN A 209 8.71 3.07 6.65
C GLN A 209 9.02 3.63 5.26
N LEU A 210 9.45 4.89 5.16
CA LEU A 210 9.81 5.52 3.89
C LEU A 210 10.94 4.78 3.16
N THR A 211 11.93 4.27 3.91
CA THR A 211 13.01 3.47 3.34
C THR A 211 12.50 2.15 2.76
N VAL A 212 11.62 1.45 3.49
CA VAL A 212 11.02 0.20 3.00
C VAL A 212 10.12 0.45 1.79
N CYS A 213 9.26 1.47 1.84
CA CYS A 213 8.43 1.91 0.71
C CYS A 213 9.28 2.17 -0.55
N LYS A 214 10.37 2.93 -0.40
CA LYS A 214 11.31 3.22 -1.49
C LYS A 214 11.85 1.93 -2.13
N ASN A 215 12.28 0.97 -1.32
CA ASN A 215 12.85 -0.29 -1.84
C ASN A 215 11.82 -1.10 -2.63
N VAL A 216 10.58 -1.16 -2.16
CA VAL A 216 9.48 -1.85 -2.86
C VAL A 216 9.17 -1.17 -4.20
N LEU A 217 9.08 0.16 -4.23
CA LEU A 217 8.85 0.92 -5.46
C LEU A 217 9.98 0.75 -6.48
N LEU A 218 11.23 0.81 -6.04
CA LEU A 218 12.40 0.59 -6.91
C LEU A 218 12.40 -0.82 -7.50
N LYS A 219 12.02 -1.84 -6.72
CA LYS A 219 11.88 -3.22 -7.22
C LYS A 219 10.76 -3.32 -8.26
N CYS A 220 9.63 -2.65 -8.06
CA CYS A 220 8.55 -2.61 -9.06
C CYS A 220 9.03 -2.00 -10.38
N VAL A 221 9.74 -0.88 -10.33
CA VAL A 221 10.34 -0.26 -11.52
C VAL A 221 11.27 -1.23 -12.23
N GLU A 222 12.21 -1.83 -11.48
CA GLU A 222 13.17 -2.78 -12.04
C GLU A 222 12.49 -3.95 -12.77
N ILE A 223 11.44 -4.53 -12.17
CA ILE A 223 10.64 -5.59 -12.78
C ILE A 223 10.02 -5.09 -14.08
N THR A 224 9.34 -3.94 -14.06
CA THR A 224 8.63 -3.43 -15.25
C THR A 224 9.55 -3.02 -16.39
N GLU A 225 10.81 -2.70 -16.12
CA GLU A 225 11.78 -2.34 -17.14
C GLU A 225 12.51 -3.54 -17.74
N LYS A 226 12.98 -4.44 -16.88
CA LYS A 226 13.94 -5.48 -17.27
C LYS A 226 13.26 -6.83 -17.52
N SER A 227 12.11 -7.09 -16.90
CA SER A 227 11.43 -8.37 -17.03
C SER A 227 10.89 -8.58 -18.44
N ARG A 228 11.03 -9.81 -18.93
CA ARG A 228 10.53 -10.25 -20.24
C ARG A 228 9.35 -11.21 -20.16
N ILE A 229 8.95 -11.58 -18.94
CA ILE A 229 7.95 -12.63 -18.70
C ILE A 229 6.63 -12.09 -18.10
N ILE A 230 6.47 -10.76 -18.01
CA ILE A 230 5.28 -10.14 -17.42
C ILE A 230 4.06 -10.41 -18.31
N THR A 231 3.07 -11.10 -17.76
CA THR A 231 1.77 -11.34 -18.40
C THR A 231 0.87 -10.08 -18.37
N PRO A 232 -0.12 -9.96 -19.27
CA PRO A 232 -1.11 -8.88 -19.25
C PRO A 232 -1.77 -8.68 -17.88
N GLU A 233 -2.16 -9.77 -17.22
CA GLU A 233 -2.80 -9.75 -15.90
C GLU A 233 -1.87 -9.19 -14.81
N THR A 234 -0.57 -9.48 -14.91
CA THR A 234 0.44 -8.96 -13.99
C THR A 234 0.71 -7.48 -14.25
N TRP A 235 0.76 -7.04 -15.52
CA TRP A 235 0.85 -5.61 -15.85
C TRP A 235 -0.31 -4.83 -15.23
N GLU A 236 -1.54 -5.31 -15.39
CA GLU A 236 -2.70 -4.68 -14.78
C GLU A 236 -2.60 -4.64 -13.26
N THR A 237 -2.18 -5.74 -12.63
CA THR A 237 -2.05 -5.79 -11.16
C THR A 237 -0.98 -4.83 -10.66
N ILE A 238 0.14 -4.65 -11.37
CA ILE A 238 1.17 -3.67 -11.05
C ILE A 238 0.59 -2.24 -11.14
N LEU A 239 -0.17 -1.93 -12.20
CA LEU A 239 -0.80 -0.62 -12.34
C LEU A 239 -1.85 -0.37 -11.24
N GLU A 240 -2.71 -1.36 -10.94
CA GLU A 240 -3.69 -1.28 -9.86
C GLU A 240 -2.99 -1.05 -8.51
N PHE A 241 -1.88 -1.76 -8.25
CA PHE A 241 -1.04 -1.57 -7.06
C PHE A 241 -0.46 -0.15 -6.97
N LEU A 242 0.13 0.37 -8.05
CA LEU A 242 0.72 1.71 -8.05
C LEU A 242 -0.35 2.81 -7.89
N LEU A 243 -1.54 2.62 -8.47
CA LEU A 243 -2.67 3.55 -8.29
C LEU A 243 -3.10 3.63 -6.82
N ILE A 244 -3.27 2.49 -6.13
CA ILE A 244 -3.68 2.51 -4.72
C ILE A 244 -2.57 3.00 -3.79
N VAL A 245 -1.30 2.70 -4.10
CA VAL A 245 -0.16 3.24 -3.33
C VAL A 245 -0.10 4.76 -3.46
N ASN A 246 -0.27 5.30 -4.66
CA ASN A 246 -0.36 6.74 -4.86
C ASN A 246 -1.55 7.34 -4.11
N ASP A 247 -2.70 6.67 -4.10
CA ASP A 247 -3.87 7.16 -3.37
C ASP A 247 -3.62 7.28 -1.86
N VAL A 248 -3.04 6.24 -1.26
CA VAL A 248 -2.74 6.23 0.19
C VAL A 248 -1.76 7.33 0.56
N ILE A 249 -0.72 7.55 -0.25
CA ILE A 249 0.34 8.52 0.05
C ILE A 249 -0.10 9.94 -0.30
N LEU A 250 -0.80 10.16 -1.41
CA LEU A 250 -1.16 11.52 -1.84
C LEU A 250 -2.43 12.04 -1.15
N THR A 251 -3.24 11.19 -0.53
CA THR A 251 -4.46 11.65 0.18
C THR A 251 -4.19 12.04 1.64
N GLU A 252 -3.09 11.57 2.25
CA GLU A 252 -2.85 11.82 3.67
C GLU A 252 -2.27 13.23 3.92
N PRO A 253 -2.97 14.12 4.66
CA PRO A 253 -2.39 15.38 5.10
C PRO A 253 -1.44 15.10 6.27
N ARG A 254 -0.16 15.44 6.14
CA ARG A 254 0.85 15.23 7.19
C ARG A 254 1.44 16.54 7.70
N ASP A 255 1.77 16.55 8.98
CA ASP A 255 2.20 17.72 9.75
C ASP A 255 3.49 18.36 9.19
N SER A 256 3.61 19.67 9.37
CA SER A 256 4.64 20.54 8.78
C SER A 256 6.10 20.17 9.11
N LYS A 257 6.36 19.38 10.15
CA LYS A 257 7.72 19.01 10.58
C LYS A 257 8.40 17.95 9.70
N GLU A 258 7.62 17.14 8.97
CA GLU A 258 8.11 16.01 8.16
C GLU A 258 7.88 16.22 6.66
N GLN A 259 7.46 17.43 6.29
CA GLN A 259 7.00 17.79 4.96
C GLN A 259 8.02 17.50 3.86
N TYR A 260 9.33 17.66 4.12
CA TYR A 260 10.39 17.41 3.13
C TYR A 260 10.51 15.93 2.75
N HIS A 261 10.62 15.03 3.73
CA HIS A 261 10.76 13.60 3.46
C HIS A 261 9.49 13.02 2.83
N TRP A 262 8.33 13.56 3.20
CA TRP A 262 7.06 13.20 2.61
C TRP A 262 6.92 13.69 1.16
N ALA A 263 7.27 14.94 0.87
CA ALA A 263 7.27 15.48 -0.49
C ALA A 263 8.17 14.66 -1.44
N GLU A 264 9.36 14.26 -0.98
CA GLU A 264 10.25 13.38 -1.76
C GLU A 264 9.61 11.99 -2.00
N GLN A 265 8.81 11.49 -1.06
CA GLN A 265 8.05 10.26 -1.24
C GLN A 265 6.87 10.45 -2.21
N CYS A 266 6.14 11.56 -2.14
CA CYS A 266 5.10 11.96 -3.10
C CYS A 266 5.67 12.02 -4.53
N LYS A 267 6.80 12.70 -4.70
CA LYS A 267 7.55 12.76 -5.96
C LYS A 267 7.92 11.38 -6.47
N ARG A 268 8.42 10.50 -5.59
CA ARG A 268 8.81 9.13 -5.95
C ARG A 268 7.63 8.30 -6.43
N VAL A 269 6.49 8.35 -5.73
CA VAL A 269 5.34 7.48 -6.06
C VAL A 269 4.68 7.88 -7.37
N ILE A 270 4.61 9.18 -7.67
CA ILE A 270 4.05 9.66 -8.94
C ILE A 270 5.03 9.42 -10.09
N ASP A 271 6.34 9.58 -9.85
CA ASP A 271 7.38 9.27 -10.84
C ASP A 271 7.32 7.80 -11.27
N VAL A 272 7.27 6.89 -10.30
CA VAL A 272 7.14 5.45 -10.52
C VAL A 272 5.84 5.13 -11.25
N LEU A 273 4.70 5.68 -10.82
CA LEU A 273 3.41 5.46 -11.47
C LEU A 273 3.44 5.91 -12.94
N MET A 274 3.82 7.15 -13.21
CA MET A 274 3.85 7.69 -14.58
C MET A 274 4.81 6.91 -15.47
N ARG A 275 5.99 6.57 -14.95
CA ARG A 275 7.00 5.82 -15.70
C ARG A 275 6.54 4.40 -16.03
N THR A 276 6.03 3.67 -15.04
CA THR A 276 5.47 2.33 -15.25
C THR A 276 4.23 2.36 -16.13
N TRP A 277 3.42 3.42 -16.08
CA TRP A 277 2.25 3.57 -16.95
C TRP A 277 2.64 3.70 -18.43
N LEU A 278 3.68 4.49 -18.73
CA LEU A 278 4.19 4.61 -20.11
C LEU A 278 4.89 3.33 -20.58
N LEU A 279 5.63 2.65 -19.71
CA LEU A 279 6.16 1.30 -20.00
C LEU A 279 5.05 0.29 -20.29
N ALA A 280 3.94 0.35 -19.55
CA ALA A 280 2.77 -0.46 -19.84
C ALA A 280 2.17 -0.09 -21.20
N CYS A 281 2.09 1.19 -21.57
CA CYS A 281 1.66 1.58 -22.92
C CYS A 281 2.48 0.90 -24.03
N ARG A 282 3.79 0.65 -23.80
CA ARG A 282 4.65 -0.10 -24.72
C ARG A 282 4.34 -1.60 -24.78
N ASN A 283 4.23 -2.25 -23.63
CA ASN A 283 4.21 -3.71 -23.53
C ASN A 283 2.79 -4.30 -23.43
N HIS A 284 1.89 -3.60 -22.76
CA HIS A 284 0.50 -3.99 -22.55
C HIS A 284 -0.36 -2.73 -22.37
N PHE A 285 -0.91 -2.24 -23.47
CA PHE A 285 -1.59 -0.95 -23.48
C PHE A 285 -2.79 -0.95 -22.51
N PRO A 286 -2.82 -0.06 -21.48
CA PRO A 286 -3.78 -0.20 -20.40
C PRO A 286 -5.23 -0.09 -20.87
N ARG A 287 -6.08 -0.96 -20.33
CA ARG A 287 -7.50 -1.01 -20.67
C ARG A 287 -8.23 0.30 -20.31
N PRO A 288 -9.30 0.64 -21.03
CA PRO A 288 -10.04 1.88 -20.77
C PRO A 288 -10.46 2.11 -19.29
N PRO A 289 -10.99 1.11 -18.56
CA PRO A 289 -11.32 1.26 -17.14
C PRO A 289 -10.17 1.72 -16.24
N LEU A 290 -8.93 1.28 -16.53
CA LEU A 290 -7.75 1.70 -15.78
C LEU A 290 -7.47 3.19 -16.00
N TRP A 291 -7.56 3.68 -17.23
CA TRP A 291 -7.38 5.11 -17.51
C TRP A 291 -8.46 5.99 -16.87
N LYS A 292 -9.73 5.52 -16.84
CA LYS A 292 -10.79 6.22 -16.09
C LYS A 292 -10.44 6.31 -14.61
N THR A 293 -10.03 5.19 -14.03
CA THR A 293 -9.65 5.12 -12.61
C THR A 293 -8.45 6.03 -12.32
N PHE A 294 -7.44 6.04 -13.19
CA PHE A 294 -6.29 6.92 -13.04
C PHE A 294 -6.71 8.39 -13.07
N ARG A 295 -7.58 8.79 -14.01
CA ARG A 295 -8.13 10.14 -14.06
C ARG A 295 -8.88 10.53 -12.79
N GLU A 296 -9.73 9.64 -12.25
CA GLU A 296 -10.49 9.89 -11.02
C GLU A 296 -9.59 10.01 -9.79
N LEU A 297 -8.53 9.22 -9.71
CA LEU A 297 -7.60 9.27 -8.59
C LEU A 297 -6.65 10.47 -8.70
N LEU A 298 -6.07 10.72 -9.88
CA LEU A 298 -5.25 11.91 -10.16
C LEU A 298 -6.03 13.20 -9.89
N ALA A 299 -7.35 13.17 -10.11
CA ALA A 299 -8.24 14.26 -9.77
C ALA A 299 -8.24 14.64 -8.29
N GLY A 300 -8.08 13.66 -7.40
CA GLY A 300 -7.96 13.87 -5.96
C GLY A 300 -6.55 14.25 -5.50
N TRP A 301 -5.53 14.15 -6.36
CA TRP A 301 -4.13 14.40 -6.02
C TRP A 301 -3.57 15.71 -6.56
N ARG A 302 -4.39 16.52 -7.24
CA ARG A 302 -3.95 17.74 -7.97
C ARG A 302 -3.37 18.83 -7.08
N HIS A 303 -3.64 18.79 -5.78
CA HIS A 303 -3.10 19.74 -4.81
C HIS A 303 -1.61 19.55 -4.54
N HIS A 304 -1.02 18.43 -4.97
CA HIS A 304 0.43 18.20 -4.88
C HIS A 304 1.15 18.77 -6.11
N GLU A 305 2.12 19.64 -5.86
CA GLU A 305 2.96 20.25 -6.90
C GLU A 305 3.72 19.18 -7.70
N GLU A 306 4.18 18.13 -7.03
CA GLU A 306 4.92 17.01 -7.61
C GLU A 306 4.10 16.27 -8.66
N VAL A 307 2.78 16.17 -8.45
CA VAL A 307 1.86 15.52 -9.37
C VAL A 307 1.68 16.35 -10.64
N ALA A 308 1.46 17.66 -10.47
CA ALA A 308 1.32 18.58 -11.60
C ALA A 308 2.62 18.66 -12.42
N ALA A 309 3.77 18.77 -11.75
CA ALA A 309 5.09 18.79 -12.39
C ALA A 309 5.34 17.51 -13.20
N LYS A 310 5.12 16.33 -12.59
CA LYS A 310 5.36 15.06 -13.27
C LYS A 310 4.42 14.82 -14.45
N TRP A 311 3.16 15.21 -14.32
CA TRP A 311 2.22 15.19 -15.45
C TRP A 311 2.67 16.10 -16.59
N GLY A 312 3.12 17.33 -16.27
CA GLY A 312 3.64 18.28 -17.26
C GLY A 312 4.84 17.73 -18.02
N ASP A 313 5.78 17.09 -17.33
CA ASP A 313 6.92 16.41 -17.95
C ASP A 313 6.48 15.30 -18.91
N ALA A 314 5.50 14.49 -18.50
CA ALA A 314 4.98 13.42 -19.35
C ALA A 314 4.31 13.95 -20.62
N VAL A 315 3.49 15.01 -20.52
CA VAL A 315 2.86 15.65 -21.68
C VAL A 315 3.91 16.25 -22.61
N ARG A 316 4.88 16.99 -22.06
CA ARG A 316 5.97 17.61 -22.82
C ARG A 316 6.75 16.56 -23.62
N GLU A 317 7.17 15.49 -22.96
CA GLU A 317 8.00 14.46 -23.59
C GLU A 317 7.25 13.64 -24.65
N LEU A 318 5.97 13.34 -24.41
CA LEU A 318 5.11 12.72 -25.42
C LEU A 318 4.89 13.65 -26.61
N THR A 319 4.79 14.97 -26.38
CA THR A 319 4.67 15.98 -27.45
C THR A 319 5.95 16.07 -28.28
N GLU A 320 7.12 16.13 -27.63
CA GLU A 320 8.42 16.11 -28.32
C GLU A 320 8.59 14.84 -29.16
N SER A 321 8.17 13.69 -28.63
CA SER A 321 8.20 12.40 -29.34
C SER A 321 7.25 12.36 -30.54
N LEU A 322 6.07 12.96 -30.42
CA LEU A 322 5.09 13.08 -31.51
C LEU A 322 5.58 13.99 -32.64
N LEU A 323 6.28 15.07 -32.30
CA LEU A 323 6.86 16.03 -33.25
C LEU A 323 8.15 15.51 -33.90
N GLY A 324 8.61 14.29 -33.57
CA GLY A 324 9.83 13.69 -34.11
C GLY A 324 11.13 14.27 -33.54
N GLY A 325 11.04 15.03 -32.44
CA GLY A 325 12.14 15.81 -31.87
C GLY A 325 12.79 15.22 -30.61
N ALA A 326 12.63 13.92 -30.34
CA ALA A 326 13.12 13.30 -29.11
C ALA A 326 14.66 13.31 -29.01
N LYS A 327 15.24 14.38 -28.44
CA LYS A 327 16.63 14.40 -27.99
C LYS A 327 16.74 13.59 -26.70
N ARG A 328 17.54 12.53 -26.65
CA ARG A 328 17.77 11.74 -25.43
C ARG A 328 18.27 12.62 -24.28
N SER A 329 17.46 12.83 -23.25
CA SER A 329 17.89 13.47 -22.00
C SER A 329 17.90 12.45 -20.86
N PRO A 330 18.82 12.54 -19.89
CA PRO A 330 18.98 11.53 -18.83
C PRO A 330 17.80 11.45 -17.85
N HIS A 331 16.85 12.40 -17.91
CA HIS A 331 15.63 12.42 -17.09
C HIS A 331 14.36 12.10 -17.90
N GLN A 332 14.50 11.60 -19.12
CA GLN A 332 13.36 11.21 -19.93
C GLN A 332 12.60 10.02 -19.34
N LEU A 333 11.28 10.12 -19.38
CA LEU A 333 10.39 9.00 -19.33
C LEU A 333 10.69 8.05 -20.50
N VAL A 334 10.00 6.92 -20.53
CA VAL A 334 10.28 5.85 -21.49
C VAL A 334 9.65 6.16 -22.88
N CYS A 335 9.36 7.44 -23.17
CA CYS A 335 8.64 7.87 -24.38
C CYS A 335 9.44 7.59 -25.66
N SER A 336 10.77 7.68 -25.60
CA SER A 336 11.64 7.37 -26.73
C SER A 336 11.60 5.90 -27.19
N GLU A 337 11.07 5.01 -26.35
CA GLU A 337 10.91 3.58 -26.67
C GLU A 337 9.52 3.24 -27.22
N LEU A 338 8.59 4.20 -27.27
CA LEU A 338 7.22 3.99 -27.73
C LEU A 338 7.11 4.07 -29.25
N GLY A 339 6.33 3.18 -29.85
CA GLY A 339 5.94 3.29 -31.25
C GLY A 339 5.07 4.52 -31.50
N GLN A 340 5.13 5.13 -32.69
CA GLN A 340 4.42 6.37 -33.03
C GLN A 340 2.90 6.32 -32.75
N GLU A 341 2.25 5.18 -33.00
CA GLU A 341 0.82 5.02 -32.69
C GLU A 341 0.56 4.99 -31.17
N THR A 342 1.40 4.25 -30.42
CA THR A 342 1.35 4.24 -28.97
C THR A 342 1.59 5.62 -28.39
N VAL A 343 2.55 6.38 -28.94
CA VAL A 343 2.80 7.79 -28.55
C VAL A 343 1.55 8.63 -28.76
N ARG A 344 0.89 8.56 -29.92
CA ARG A 344 -0.35 9.32 -30.19
C ARG A 344 -1.45 9.00 -29.20
N GLN A 345 -1.72 7.71 -28.97
CA GLN A 345 -2.78 7.28 -28.07
C GLN A 345 -2.46 7.62 -26.60
N ALA A 346 -1.22 7.40 -26.17
CA ALA A 346 -0.76 7.75 -24.82
C ALA A 346 -0.78 9.26 -24.62
N TRP A 347 -0.25 10.04 -25.56
CA TRP A 347 -0.27 11.51 -25.54
C TRP A 347 -1.69 12.03 -25.36
N PHE A 348 -2.63 11.59 -26.22
CA PHE A 348 -4.01 12.05 -26.15
C PHE A 348 -4.66 11.73 -24.80
N ARG A 349 -4.45 10.51 -24.28
CA ARG A 349 -5.04 10.10 -22.99
C ARG A 349 -4.41 10.81 -21.80
N VAL A 350 -3.08 10.91 -21.76
CA VAL A 350 -2.33 11.59 -20.69
C VAL A 350 -2.67 13.07 -20.63
N LEU A 351 -2.79 13.73 -21.79
CA LEU A 351 -3.23 15.12 -21.87
C LEU A 351 -4.59 15.34 -21.20
N HIS A 352 -5.51 14.38 -21.34
CA HIS A 352 -6.86 14.44 -20.78
C HIS A 352 -7.01 13.78 -19.40
N LEU A 353 -5.92 13.32 -18.78
CA LEU A 353 -5.94 12.79 -17.41
C LEU A 353 -6.24 13.90 -16.40
N MET A 354 -5.61 15.06 -16.54
CA MET A 354 -5.97 16.25 -15.76
C MET A 354 -7.24 16.87 -16.37
N PRO A 355 -8.35 17.00 -15.62
CA PRO A 355 -9.50 17.77 -16.09
C PRO A 355 -9.19 19.27 -16.16
N SER A 356 -10.15 20.05 -16.66
CA SER A 356 -9.94 21.45 -17.04
C SER A 356 -9.23 22.23 -15.93
N PRO A 357 -8.14 22.97 -16.22
CA PRO A 357 -7.51 23.82 -15.22
C PRO A 357 -8.46 24.89 -14.66
N ALA A 358 -9.56 25.19 -15.36
CA ALA A 358 -10.64 26.04 -14.84
C ALA A 358 -11.29 25.47 -13.56
N ASP A 359 -11.25 24.15 -13.38
CA ASP A 359 -11.76 23.45 -12.19
C ASP A 359 -10.88 23.71 -10.94
N LEU A 360 -9.63 24.15 -11.11
CA LEU A 360 -8.73 24.53 -10.01
C LEU A 360 -9.19 25.82 -9.30
N CYS A 361 -9.93 26.66 -10.02
CA CYS A 361 -10.52 27.89 -9.50
C CYS A 361 -11.87 27.66 -8.81
N SER A 362 -12.39 26.42 -8.78
CA SER A 362 -13.68 26.11 -8.16
C SER A 362 -13.52 25.79 -6.66
N PRO A 363 -14.13 26.57 -5.75
CA PRO A 363 -14.04 26.35 -4.30
C PRO A 363 -14.65 25.01 -3.84
N VAL A 364 -15.54 24.41 -4.65
CA VAL A 364 -16.20 23.11 -4.37
C VAL A 364 -15.21 21.93 -4.50
N ILE A 365 -14.17 22.07 -5.33
CA ILE A 365 -13.21 20.99 -5.58
C ILE A 365 -12.06 21.04 -4.58
N GLN A 366 -11.64 22.25 -4.18
CA GLN A 366 -10.68 22.44 -3.08
C GLN A 366 -11.22 21.90 -1.75
N SER A 367 -12.53 22.04 -1.49
CA SER A 367 -13.17 21.46 -0.31
C SER A 367 -13.38 19.94 -0.42
N SER A 368 -13.54 19.37 -1.61
CA SER A 368 -13.70 17.91 -1.79
C SER A 368 -12.43 17.09 -1.48
N ALA A 369 -11.25 17.70 -1.68
CA ALA A 369 -9.97 17.14 -1.20
C ALA A 369 -9.92 17.12 0.35
N VAL A 370 -10.58 18.08 1.01
CA VAL A 370 -10.71 18.16 2.47
C VAL A 370 -11.87 17.30 2.99
N SER A 371 -12.97 17.15 2.26
CA SER A 371 -14.18 16.41 2.70
C SER A 371 -14.13 14.91 2.40
N SER A 372 -13.17 14.45 1.61
CA SER A 372 -12.82 13.01 1.55
C SER A 372 -12.06 12.56 2.80
N SER A 373 -11.58 13.51 3.62
CA SER A 373 -11.17 13.27 5.00
C SER A 373 -12.41 13.20 5.89
N SER A 374 -12.77 11.98 6.30
CA SER A 374 -13.48 11.70 7.55
C SER A 374 -14.89 12.32 7.73
N ALA A 375 -15.95 11.73 7.11
CA ALA A 375 -17.28 11.56 7.75
C ALA A 375 -18.37 11.01 6.81
N ASP A 376 -18.39 11.40 5.52
CA ASP A 376 -19.64 11.29 4.74
C ASP A 376 -19.91 9.94 4.06
N ILE A 377 -19.01 8.97 4.15
CA ILE A 377 -19.27 7.59 3.68
C ILE A 377 -20.01 6.76 4.75
N LEU A 378 -20.12 7.23 6.00
CA LEU A 378 -20.77 6.49 7.10
C LEU A 378 -22.22 6.91 7.42
N SER A 379 -22.81 7.91 6.74
CA SER A 379 -24.17 8.40 7.08
C SER A 379 -25.27 8.13 6.06
N ARG A 380 -25.03 7.44 4.94
CA ARG A 380 -26.14 6.93 4.11
C ARG A 380 -26.60 5.55 4.60
N ARG A 381 -27.16 5.51 5.82
CA ARG A 381 -28.14 4.48 6.16
C ARG A 381 -29.37 4.70 5.28
N HIS A 382 -29.90 3.60 4.75
CA HIS A 382 -31.22 3.54 4.12
C HIS A 382 -32.25 4.36 4.90
N PRO A 383 -33.17 5.09 4.23
CA PRO A 383 -34.37 5.55 4.89
C PRO A 383 -35.16 4.32 5.33
N VAL A 384 -35.29 4.16 6.65
CA VAL A 384 -36.31 3.27 7.23
C VAL A 384 -37.64 3.93 6.89
N GLU A 385 -38.43 3.27 6.04
CA GLU A 385 -39.83 3.62 5.86
C GLU A 385 -40.56 3.31 7.18
N ASP A 386 -40.83 4.35 7.95
CA ASP A 386 -41.88 4.35 8.97
C ASP A 386 -43.23 4.17 8.25
N SER A 387 -43.65 2.93 8.04
CA SER A 387 -45.04 2.61 7.75
C SER A 387 -45.77 2.37 9.06
N ALA A 388 -46.67 3.31 9.33
CA ALA A 388 -47.52 3.40 10.48
C ALA A 388 -48.25 2.09 10.83
N ALA A 389 -48.28 1.81 12.13
CA ALA A 389 -49.33 1.01 12.75
C ALA A 389 -50.71 1.60 12.38
N ARG A 390 -51.45 0.86 11.56
CA ARG A 390 -52.91 0.85 11.55
C ARG A 390 -53.35 -0.61 11.56
N SER A 391 -53.60 -1.12 12.76
CA SER A 391 -54.77 -1.94 13.15
C SER A 391 -54.68 -2.19 14.65
#